data_AF-Q0RKQ5-F1
#
_entry.id   AF-Q0RKQ5-F1
#
_cell.length_a   1.000
_cell.length_b   1.000
_cell.length_c   1.000
_cell.angle_alpha   90.00
_cell.angle_beta   90.00
_cell.angle_gamma   90.00
#
_symmetry.space_group_name_H-M   'P 1'
#
loop_
_entity.id
_entity.type
_entity.pdbx_description
1 polymer ?
#
loop_
_entity_poly.entity_id
_entity_poly.type
_entity_poly.pdbx_seq_one_letter_code
_entity_poly.pdbx_strand_id
1 'polypeptide(L)' 'MVVRDTFAEDRAPVVLALLREYGTEEWHCEPDRVRRAIVKLGQGDVDQIRHYLNVAKIDYRDVLYYSGDY' A
#
# COMPACT_ATOMS: atom_id res chain seq x y z
N MET A 1 5.66 2.66 10.62
CA MET A 1 5.72 3.68 9.56
C MET A 1 4.33 4.28 9.42
N VAL A 2 4.18 5.58 9.73
CA VAL A 2 2.91 6.30 9.62
C VAL A 2 2.92 7.05 8.30
N VAL A 3 1.87 6.94 7.48
CA VAL A 3 1.76 7.60 6.15
C VAL A 3 2.05 9.11 6.24
N ARG A 4 1.67 9.75 7.35
CA ARG A 4 1.94 11.17 7.64
C ARG A 4 3.41 11.54 7.78
N ASP A 5 4.28 10.58 8.12
CA ASP A 5 5.72 10.81 8.25
C ASP A 5 6.44 10.64 6.91
N THR A 6 5.77 10.03 5.92
CA THR A 6 6.37 9.64 4.62
C THR A 6 5.94 10.56 3.48
N PHE A 7 4.74 11.15 3.56
CA PHE A 7 4.18 12.00 2.52
C PHE A 7 3.97 13.42 3.07
N ALA A 8 4.21 14.42 2.21
CA ALA A 8 3.84 15.80 2.50
C ALA A 8 2.33 15.92 2.81
N GLU A 9 1.96 16.93 3.61
CA GLU A 9 0.60 17.08 4.14
C GLU A 9 -0.49 17.14 3.06
N ASP A 10 -0.17 17.68 1.88
CA ASP A 10 -1.06 17.76 0.72
C ASP A 10 -1.29 16.39 0.04
N ARG A 11 -0.30 15.49 0.11
CA ARG A 11 -0.34 14.16 -0.53
C ARG A 11 -0.85 13.05 0.39
N ALA A 12 -0.71 13.21 1.70
CA ALA A 12 -1.15 12.22 2.67
C ALA A 12 -2.64 11.81 2.53
N PRO A 13 -3.60 12.73 2.29
CA PRO A 13 -5.01 12.36 2.08
C PRO A 13 -5.22 11.47 0.86
N VAL A 14 -4.53 11.75 -0.25
CA VAL A 14 -4.63 10.98 -1.50
C VAL A 14 -4.10 9.56 -1.29
N VAL A 15 -2.96 9.41 -0.63
CA VAL A 15 -2.37 8.10 -0.33
C VAL A 15 -3.27 7.29 0.61
N LEU A 16 -3.83 7.93 1.64
CA LEU A 16 -4.76 7.26 2.54
C LEU A 16 -6.02 6.79 1.82
N ALA A 17 -6.54 7.54 0.85
CA ALA A 17 -7.67 7.12 0.03
C ALA A 17 -7.33 5.90 -0.83
N LEU A 18 -6.17 5.90 -1.48
CA LEU A 18 -5.69 4.76 -2.29
C LEU A 18 -5.51 3.48 -1.46
N LEU A 19 -4.88 3.58 -0.28
CA LEU A 19 -4.66 2.42 0.59
C LEU A 19 -5.95 1.82 1.14
N ARG A 20 -7.02 2.63 1.26
CA ARG A 20 -8.34 2.15 1.69
C ARG A 20 -9.03 1.28 0.65
N GLU A 21 -8.61 1.34 -0.62
CA GLU A 21 -9.12 0.44 -1.66
C GLU A 21 -8.71 -1.02 -1.43
N TYR A 22 -7.56 -1.26 -0.79
CA TYR A 22 -7.16 -2.62 -0.45
C TYR A 22 -7.86 -3.07 0.83
N GLY A 23 -8.48 -4.25 0.84
CA GLY A 23 -9.27 -4.78 1.96
C GLY A 23 -10.78 -4.52 1.88
N THR A 24 -11.31 -3.99 0.78
CA THR A 24 -12.77 -3.85 0.55
C THR A 24 -13.43 -5.07 -0.08
N GLU A 25 -12.64 -5.95 -0.70
CA GLU A 25 -13.10 -7.16 -1.39
C GLU A 25 -12.86 -8.38 -0.52
N GLU A 26 -13.74 -9.38 -0.61
CA GLU A 26 -13.70 -10.60 0.22
C GLU A 26 -12.42 -11.43 0.05
N TRP A 27 -11.77 -11.31 -1.12
CA TRP A 27 -10.51 -12.01 -1.43
C TRP A 27 -9.25 -11.21 -1.08
N HIS A 28 -9.37 -9.98 -0.57
CA HIS A 28 -8.23 -9.22 -0.10
C HIS A 28 -7.76 -9.75 1.26
N CYS A 29 -6.58 -10.36 1.27
CA CYS A 29 -5.98 -10.95 2.46
C CYS A 29 -5.09 -9.94 3.21
N GLU A 30 -5.06 -10.07 4.54
CA GLU A 30 -4.09 -9.37 5.40
C GLU A 30 -3.98 -7.86 5.16
N PRO A 31 -5.10 -7.11 5.11
CA PRO A 31 -5.14 -5.75 4.59
C PRO A 31 -4.16 -4.81 5.30
N ASP A 32 -3.99 -4.95 6.61
CA ASP A 32 -3.06 -4.10 7.35
C ASP A 32 -1.59 -4.39 7.05
N ARG A 33 -1.21 -5.66 6.81
CA ARG A 33 0.16 -6.03 6.40
C ARG A 33 0.42 -5.51 4.98
N VAL A 34 -0.51 -5.77 4.07
CA VAL A 34 -0.38 -5.39 2.67
C VAL A 34 -0.33 -3.87 2.50
N ARG A 35 -1.19 -3.11 3.19
CA ARG A 35 -1.17 -1.64 3.16
C ARG A 35 0.18 -1.09 3.65
N ARG A 36 0.76 -1.66 4.72
CA ARG A 36 2.09 -1.26 5.21
C ARG A 36 3.19 -1.59 4.21
N ALA A 37 3.15 -2.78 3.60
CA ALA A 37 4.09 -3.19 2.56
C ALA A 37 4.03 -2.27 1.34
N ILE A 38 2.83 -1.89 0.88
CA ILE A 38 2.64 -0.91 -0.19
C ILE A 38 3.28 0.44 0.17
N VAL A 39 3.06 0.94 1.39
CA VAL A 39 3.67 2.20 1.85
C VAL A 39 5.21 2.11 1.89
N LYS A 40 5.75 0.98 2.37
CA LYS A 40 7.19 0.71 2.42
C LYS A 40 7.82 0.68 1.03
N LEU A 41 7.18 0.02 0.08
CA LEU A 41 7.62 -0.08 -1.31
C LEU A 41 7.44 1.23 -2.09
N GLY A 42 6.40 2.00 -1.77
CA GLY A 42 6.10 3.26 -2.44
C GLY A 42 7.08 4.40 -2.11
N GLN A 43 7.78 4.35 -0.98
CA GLN A 43 8.83 5.31 -0.59
C GLN A 43 8.49 6.80 -0.77
N GLY A 44 7.24 7.20 -0.55
CA GLY A 44 6.80 8.60 -0.70
C GLY A 44 6.33 8.99 -2.12
N ASP A 45 6.34 8.06 -3.07
CA ASP A 45 5.86 8.24 -4.44
C ASP A 45 4.44 7.67 -4.60
N VAL A 46 3.50 8.53 -4.97
CA VAL A 46 2.08 8.18 -5.14
C VAL A 46 1.87 7.22 -6.32
N ASP A 47 2.65 7.34 -7.39
CA ASP A 47 2.53 6.46 -8.55
C ASP A 47 3.02 5.06 -8.21
N GLN A 48 4.05 4.95 -7.38
CA GLN A 48 4.49 3.67 -6.83
C GLN A 48 3.46 3.06 -5.88
N ILE A 49 2.80 3.87 -5.05
CA ILE A 49 1.66 3.39 -4.24
C ILE A 49 0.58 2.79 -5.14
N ARG A 50 0.20 3.47 -6.23
CA ARG A 50 -0.78 2.95 -7.20
C ARG A 50 -0.30 1.66 -7.86
N HIS A 51 0.97 1.59 -8.23
CA HIS A 51 1.57 0.40 -8.82
C HIS A 51 1.44 -0.81 -7.88
N TYR A 52 1.95 -0.71 -6.65
CA TYR A 52 1.90 -1.82 -5.70
C TYR A 52 0.50 -2.15 -5.18
N LEU A 53 -0.42 -1.17 -5.16
CA LEU A 53 -1.83 -1.44 -4.93
C LEU A 53 -2.43 -2.36 -6.00
N ASN A 54 -2.11 -2.13 -7.27
CA ASN A 54 -2.56 -2.99 -8.37
C ASN A 54 -1.90 -4.38 -8.32
N VAL A 55 -0.63 -4.47 -7.96
CA VAL A 55 0.05 -5.76 -7.73
C VAL A 55 -0.66 -6.52 -6.61
N ALA A 56 -0.97 -5.87 -5.49
CA ALA A 56 -1.65 -6.52 -4.36
C ALA A 56 -3.05 -7.05 -4.69
N LYS A 57 -3.78 -6.35 -5.57
CA LYS A 57 -5.11 -6.77 -6.05
C LYS A 57 -5.04 -8.04 -6.91
N ILE A 58 -3.90 -8.29 -7.58
CA ILE A 58 -3.64 -9.50 -8.38
C ILE A 58 -3.12 -10.62 -7.48
N ASP A 59 -2.03 -10.37 -6.78
CA ASP A 59 -1.45 -11.27 -5.78
C ASP A 59 -0.77 -10.47 -4.66
N TYR A 60 -1.36 -10.52 -3.46
CA TYR A 60 -0.84 -9.81 -2.30
C TYR A 60 0.49 -10.37 -1.80
N ARG A 61 0.78 -11.63 -2.11
CA ARG A 61 2.01 -12.31 -1.68
C ARG A 61 3.24 -11.71 -2.35
N ASP A 62 3.10 -11.24 -3.58
CA ASP A 62 4.17 -10.53 -4.30
C ASP A 62 4.56 -9.26 -3.55
N VAL A 63 3.58 -8.49 -3.09
CA VAL A 63 3.83 -7.26 -2.34
C VAL A 63 4.49 -7.55 -0.99
N LEU A 64 4.08 -8.61 -0.30
CA LEU A 64 4.75 -9.05 0.94
C LEU A 64 6.19 -9.52 0.67
N TYR A 65 6.42 -10.27 -0.41
CA TYR A 65 7.74 -10.73 -0.81
C TYR A 65 8.67 -9.56 -1.17
N TYR A 66 8.23 -8.64 -2.03
CA TYR A 66 9.03 -7.48 -2.46
C TYR A 66 9.38 -6.55 -1.30
N SER A 67 8.45 -6.40 -0.36
CA SER A 67 8.67 -5.58 0.84
C SER A 67 9.58 -6.27 1.86
N GLY A 68 9.85 -7.57 1.73
CA GLY A 68 10.57 -8.36 2.73
C GLY A 68 9.76 -8.64 3.99
N ASP A 69 8.43 -8.54 3.89
CA ASP A 69 7.47 -8.78 4.97
C ASP A 69 6.67 -10.08 4.73
N TYR A 70 7.22 -11.06 3.98
CA TYR A 70 6.61 -12.37 3.69
C TYR A 70 6.59 -13.27 4.94
#